data_AF-A0AAV5X956-F1
#
_entry.id   AF-A0AAV5X956-F1
#
_cell.length_a   1.000
_cell.length_b   1.000
_cell.length_c   1.000
_cell.angle_alpha   90.00
_cell.angle_beta   90.00
_cell.angle_gamma   90.00
#
_symmetry.space_group_name_H-M   'P 1'
#
loop_
_entity.id
_entity.type
_entity.pdbx_description
1 polymer ?
#
loop_
_entity_poly.entity_id
_entity_poly.type
_entity_poly.pdbx_seq_one_letter_code
_entity_poly.pdbx_strand_id
1 'polypeptide(L)' 'MTCQGAIDVLADFLEQTLSSEAGAELEAHLRGCEPCRAYLRTYDKTRRLAGGAGRIEMPPELKARLRQFLLDQLSKRPAN' A
#
# COMPACT_ATOMS: atom_id res chain seq x y z
N MET A 1 -2.51 -14.63 14.06
CA MET A 1 -2.33 -15.48 12.86
C MET A 1 -0.93 -16.09 12.77
N THR A 2 -0.82 -17.21 12.05
CA THR A 2 0.45 -17.86 11.69
C THR A 2 1.11 -17.17 10.49
N CYS A 3 2.38 -17.46 10.20
CA CYS A 3 3.04 -16.93 9.00
C CYS A 3 2.34 -17.37 7.70
N GLN A 4 1.83 -18.60 7.65
CA GLN A 4 1.07 -19.09 6.50
C GLN A 4 -0.20 -18.27 6.30
N GLY A 5 -1.00 -18.11 7.36
CA GLY A 5 -2.22 -17.30 7.30
C GLY A 5 -1.94 -15.85 6.94
N ALA A 6 -0.81 -15.28 7.38
CA ALA A 6 -0.39 -13.95 6.97
C ALA A 6 -0.09 -13.88 5.47
N ILE A 7 0.62 -14.86 4.91
CA ILE A 7 0.96 -14.94 3.48
C ILE A 7 -0.32 -15.06 2.63
N ASP A 8 -1.28 -15.86 3.07
CA ASP A 8 -2.52 -16.14 2.34
C ASP A 8 -3.37 -14.87 2.12
N VAL A 9 -3.27 -13.87 3.00
CA VAL A 9 -4.05 -12.62 2.93
C VAL A 9 -3.27 -11.41 2.39
N LEU A 10 -1.99 -11.57 2.00
CA LEU A 10 -1.16 -10.43 1.59
C LEU A 10 -1.65 -9.75 0.30
N ALA A 11 -2.23 -10.50 -0.61
CA ALA A 11 -2.78 -9.95 -1.85
C ALA A 11 -3.91 -8.96 -1.54
N ASP A 12 -4.90 -9.41 -0.76
CA ASP A 12 -6.04 -8.60 -0.34
C ASP A 12 -5.62 -7.39 0.51
N PHE A 13 -4.61 -7.57 1.37
CA PHE A 13 -4.03 -6.47 2.14
C PHE A 13 -3.44 -5.39 1.24
N LEU A 14 -2.70 -5.77 0.20
CA LEU A 14 -2.08 -4.84 -0.76
C LEU A 14 -3.08 -4.21 -1.73
N GLU A 15 -4.25 -4.82 -1.89
CA GLU A 15 -5.37 -4.32 -2.70
C GLU A 15 -6.40 -3.53 -1.87
N GLN A 16 -6.20 -3.44 -0.55
CA GLN A 16 -7.11 -2.80 0.40
C GLN A 16 -8.53 -3.39 0.39
N THR A 17 -8.63 -4.69 0.08
CA THR A 17 -9.89 -5.45 0.06
C THR A 17 -10.09 -6.29 1.32
N LEU A 18 -9.06 -6.37 2.17
CA LEU A 18 -9.10 -7.10 3.43
C LEU A 18 -10.07 -6.44 4.43
N SER A 19 -10.80 -7.26 5.20
CA SER A 19 -11.66 -6.74 6.27
C SER A 19 -10.82 -6.03 7.35
N SER A 20 -11.44 -5.10 8.07
CA SER A 20 -10.77 -4.35 9.14
C SER A 20 -10.21 -5.26 10.25
N GLU A 21 -10.95 -6.31 10.61
CA GLU A 21 -10.53 -7.29 11.61
C GLU A 21 -9.30 -8.09 11.14
N ALA A 22 -9.34 -8.63 9.93
CA ALA A 22 -8.22 -9.40 9.38
C ALA A 22 -6.98 -8.51 9.13
N GLY A 23 -7.19 -7.25 8.75
CA GLY A 23 -6.14 -6.24 8.62
C GLY A 23 -5.44 -5.98 9.95
N ALA A 24 -6.20 -5.78 11.03
CA ALA A 24 -5.63 -5.57 12.37
C ALA A 24 -4.83 -6.79 12.86
N GLU A 25 -5.32 -8.00 12.60
CA GLU A 25 -4.61 -9.23 12.95
C GLU A 25 -3.30 -9.40 12.16
N LEU A 26 -3.32 -9.10 10.86
CA LEU A 26 -2.14 -9.12 9.99
C LEU A 26 -1.11 -8.09 10.44
N GLU A 27 -1.53 -6.86 10.71
CA GLU A 27 -0.63 -5.81 11.20
C GLU A 27 0.01 -6.20 12.53
N ALA A 28 -0.75 -6.82 13.44
CA ALA A 28 -0.22 -7.34 14.70
C ALA A 28 0.87 -8.39 14.47
N HIS A 29 0.66 -9.31 13.53
CA HIS A 29 1.66 -10.30 13.16
C HIS A 29 2.91 -9.64 12.54
N LEU A 30 2.72 -8.71 11.60
CA LEU A 30 3.81 -8.01 10.93
C LEU A 30 4.65 -7.16 11.88
N ARG A 31 4.12 -6.67 13.00
CA ARG A 31 4.92 -6.01 14.06
C ARG A 31 5.92 -6.97 14.72
N GLY A 32 5.53 -8.21 14.94
CA GLY A 32 6.37 -9.23 15.62
C GLY A 32 7.24 -10.09 14.71
N CYS A 33 6.92 -10.19 13.41
CA CYS A 33 7.52 -11.17 12.52
C CYS A 33 8.38 -10.53 11.42
N GLU A 34 9.71 -10.53 11.61
CA GLU A 34 10.65 -10.05 10.58
C GLU A 34 10.56 -10.82 9.26
N PRO A 35 10.48 -12.17 9.25
CA PRO A 35 10.35 -12.94 8.02
C PRO A 35 9.14 -12.54 7.17
N CYS A 36 7.97 -12.36 7.77
CA CYS A 36 6.77 -11.94 7.03
C CYS A 36 6.88 -10.51 6.49
N ARG A 37 7.54 -9.59 7.22
CA ARG A 37 7.86 -8.26 6.67
C ARG A 37 8.80 -8.36 5.47
N ALA A 38 9.81 -9.23 5.53
CA ALA A 38 10.73 -9.46 4.42
C ALA A 38 10.01 -10.05 3.20
N TYR A 39 9.12 -11.03 3.43
CA TYR A 39 8.30 -11.62 2.39
C TYR A 39 7.37 -10.58 1.74
N LEU A 40 6.67 -9.77 2.54
CA LEU A 40 5.78 -8.71 2.05
C LEU A 40 6.52 -7.71 1.14
N ARG A 41 7.73 -7.28 1.52
CA ARG A 41 8.56 -6.40 0.68
C ARG A 41 8.87 -7.03 -0.67
N THR A 42 9.24 -8.31 -0.69
CA THR A 42 9.53 -9.04 -1.92
C THR A 42 8.28 -9.22 -2.76
N TYR A 43 7.17 -9.62 -2.16
CA TYR A 43 5.90 -9.84 -2.84
C TYR A 43 5.36 -8.56 -3.50
N ASP A 44 5.35 -7.42 -2.78
CA ASP A 44 4.93 -6.13 -3.36
C ASP A 44 5.85 -5.69 -4.50
N LYS A 45 7.16 -5.93 -4.39
CA LYS A 45 8.10 -5.67 -5.49
C LYS A 45 7.79 -6.53 -6.70
N THR A 46 7.60 -7.84 -6.53
CA THR A 46 7.24 -8.77 -7.60
C THR A 46 5.93 -8.34 -8.27
N ARG A 47 4.91 -8.00 -7.49
CA ARG A 47 3.62 -7.51 -8.00
C ARG A 47 3.77 -6.23 -8.82
N ARG A 48 4.58 -5.28 -8.37
CA ARG A 48 4.85 -4.04 -9.13
C ARG A 48 5.62 -4.28 -10.43
N LEU A 49 6.58 -5.21 -10.41
CA LEU A 49 7.32 -5.59 -11.61
C LEU A 49 6.43 -6.30 -12.62
N ALA A 50 5.58 -7.23 -12.16
CA ALA A 50 4.60 -7.92 -12.99
C ALA A 50 3.51 -6.96 -13.51
N GLY A 51 3.02 -6.06 -12.67
CA GLY A 51 2.01 -5.04 -13.02
C GLY A 51 2.55 -3.85 -13.82
N GLY A 52 3.87 -3.77 -14.03
CA GLY A 52 4.53 -2.69 -14.77
C GLY A 52 4.10 -2.59 -16.24
N ALA A 53 3.59 -3.68 -16.83
CA ALA A 53 3.13 -3.71 -18.21
C ALA A 53 1.83 -2.92 -18.47
N GLY A 54 1.06 -2.58 -17.43
CA GLY A 54 -0.24 -1.90 -17.57
C GLY A 54 -0.32 -0.54 -16.86
N ARG A 55 0.79 -0.04 -16.30
CA ARG A 55 0.79 1.21 -15.55
C ARG A 55 0.74 2.40 -16.51
N ILE A 56 -0.44 2.99 -16.67
CA ILE A 56 -0.60 4.24 -17.42
C ILE A 56 0.10 5.34 -16.62
N GLU A 57 1.15 5.94 -17.20
CA GLU A 57 1.78 7.10 -16.61
C GLU A 57 0.81 8.28 -16.59
N MET A 58 0.73 8.97 -15.45
CA MET A 58 -0.07 10.19 -15.34
C MET A 58 0.52 11.26 -16.28
N PRO A 59 -0.28 11.88 -17.16
CA PRO A 59 0.21 12.95 -18.03
C PRO A 59 0.87 14.08 -17.22
N PRO A 60 1.98 14.65 -17.69
CA PRO A 60 2.72 15.69 -16.96
C PRO A 60 1.86 16.88 -16.53
N GLU A 61 0.92 17.31 -17.39
CA GLU A 61 0.04 18.45 -17.13
C GLU A 61 -0.94 18.14 -16.00
N LEU A 62 -1.47 16.91 -15.96
CA LEU A 62 -2.36 16.46 -14.90
C LEU A 62 -1.61 16.36 -13.57
N LYS A 63 -0.38 15.83 -13.59
CA LYS A 63 0.48 15.75 -12.41
C LYS A 63 0.80 17.13 -11.84
N ALA A 64 1.10 18.11 -12.69
CA ALA A 64 1.38 19.48 -12.29
C ALA A 64 0.15 20.14 -11.63
N ARG A 65 -1.02 20.02 -12.27
CA ARG A 65 -2.28 20.56 -11.75
C ARG A 65 -2.67 19.91 -10.41
N LEU A 66 -2.55 18.59 -10.30
CA LEU A 66 -2.84 17.87 -9.07
C LEU A 66 -1.89 18.29 -7.94
N ARG A 67 -0.59 18.44 -8.25
CA ARG A 67 0.40 18.92 -7.26
C ARG A 67 0.05 20.31 -6.75
N GLN A 68 -0.29 21.26 -7.63
CA GLN A 68 -0.67 22.61 -7.24
C GLN A 68 -1.92 22.58 -6.35
N PHE A 69 -2.94 21.85 -6.77
CA PHE A 69 -4.17 21.69 -5.98
C PHE A 69 -3.88 21.15 -4.57
N LEU A 70 -3.07 20.11 -4.44
CA LEU A 70 -2.73 19.53 -3.14
C LEU A 70 -1.96 20.51 -2.24
N LEU A 71 -1.02 21.29 -2.80
CA LEU A 71 -0.30 22.33 -2.06
C LEU A 71 -1.25 23.43 -1.55
N ASP A 72 -2.20 23.84 -2.37
CA ASP A 72 -3.20 24.84 -2.00
C ASP A 72 -4.15 24.32 -0.89
N GLN A 73 -4.51 23.04 -0.91
CA GLN A 73 -5.35 22.44 0.14
C GLN A 73 -4.59 22.29 1.46
N LEU A 74 -3.33 21.87 1.41
CA LEU A 74 -2.50 21.70 2.61
C LEU A 74 -2.18 23.04 3.28
N SER A 75 -1.95 24.11 2.51
CA SER A 75 -1.71 25.45 3.06
C SER A 75 -2.97 26.09 3.68
N LYS A 76 -4.16 25.70 3.23
CA LYS A 76 -5.45 26.15 3.78
C LYS A 76 -5.90 25.38 5.02
N ARG A 77 -5.27 24.24 5.33
CA ARG A 77 -5.63 23.42 6.48
C ARG A 77 -4.93 23.98 7.73
N PRO A 78 -5.66 24.55 8.71
CA PRO A 78 -5.03 24.92 9.97
C PRO A 78 -4.47 23.66 10.63
N ALA A 79 -3.26 23.76 11.17
CA ALA A 79 -2.66 22.71 11.99
C ALA A 79 -3.61 22.40 13.14
N ASN A 80 -4.18 21.20 13.14
CA ASN A 80 -4.96 20.64 14.23
C ASN A 80 -4.20 19.41 14.73
#